data_AF-A0A7L9UK01-F1
#
_entry.id   AF-A0A7L9UK01-F1
#
_cell.length_a   1.000
_cell.length_b   1.000
_cell.length_c   1.000
_cell.angle_alpha   90.00
_cell.angle_beta   90.00
_cell.angle_gamma   90.00
#
_symmetry.space_group_name_H-M   'P 1'
#
loop_
_entity.id
_entity.type
_entity.pdbx_description
1 polymer ?
#
loop_
_entity_poly.entity_id
_entity_poly.type
_entity_poly.pdbx_seq_one_letter_code
_entity_poly.pdbx_strand_id
1 'polypeptide(L)'
;MNESFRGGVAVSGLTPGDTSLTIQAGTVSKTIPVRVLPPIKNMWLKIPNGTQHGVTFTVAADGGIHVKGTSTSSIGRADQGSTDNTPLPAGQYTLSTANLPDGIILFVTVITGGKTEYKVLDNQVHNLAVTFTVSENSTYQCKVGVDNGGPVDATLYPMLETGSEAHAYKPYA
;
A
#
# COMPACT_ATOMS: atom_id res chain seq x y z
N MET A 1 -53.71 5.85 -11.04
CA MET A 1 -53.19 4.60 -10.48
C MET A 1 -51.91 4.93 -9.74
N ASN A 2 -51.82 4.64 -8.45
CA ASN A 2 -50.56 4.76 -7.70
C ASN A 2 -49.87 3.40 -7.74
N GLU A 3 -48.86 3.26 -8.60
CA GLU A 3 -47.96 2.12 -8.52
C GLU A 3 -46.98 2.38 -7.37
N SER A 4 -46.91 1.44 -6.44
CA SER A 4 -45.99 1.51 -5.31
C SER A 4 -44.87 0.50 -5.55
N PHE A 5 -43.63 0.96 -5.63
CA PHE A 5 -42.47 0.07 -5.54
C PHE A 5 -42.43 -0.50 -4.12
N ARG A 6 -42.68 -1.80 -3.97
CA ARG A 6 -42.68 -2.51 -2.68
C ARG A 6 -41.33 -3.19 -2.37
N GLY A 7 -40.23 -2.59 -2.80
CA GLY A 7 -38.87 -3.08 -2.58
C GLY A 7 -37.85 -1.93 -2.61
N GLY A 8 -36.65 -2.18 -2.05
CA GLY A 8 -35.53 -1.25 -2.14
C GLY A 8 -34.92 -1.23 -3.56
N VAL A 9 -34.33 -0.10 -3.94
CA VAL A 9 -33.55 0.03 -5.18
C VAL A 9 -32.07 -0.12 -4.82
N ALA A 10 -31.37 -1.05 -5.45
CA ALA A 10 -29.92 -1.18 -5.37
C ALA A 10 -29.28 -0.74 -6.69
N VAL A 11 -28.27 0.13 -6.62
CA VAL A 11 -27.50 0.61 -7.78
C VAL A 11 -26.02 0.44 -7.47
N SER A 12 -25.28 -0.23 -8.35
CA SER A 12 -23.83 -0.40 -8.24
C SER A 12 -23.12 0.43 -9.31
N GLY A 13 -22.27 1.37 -8.90
CA GLY A 13 -21.39 2.09 -9.81
C GLY A 13 -20.28 1.17 -10.31
N LEU A 14 -20.12 1.07 -11.64
CA LEU A 14 -19.10 0.21 -12.26
C LEU A 14 -17.75 0.92 -12.46
N THR A 15 -17.78 2.25 -12.59
CA THR A 15 -16.60 3.06 -12.89
C THR A 15 -16.33 4.02 -11.74
N PRO A 16 -15.08 4.11 -11.24
CA PRO A 16 -14.69 5.11 -10.26
C PRO A 16 -14.93 6.53 -10.74
N GLY A 17 -15.26 7.43 -9.83
CA GLY A 17 -15.48 8.84 -10.10
C GLY A 17 -16.71 9.41 -9.44
N ASP A 18 -16.96 10.68 -9.73
CA ASP A 18 -18.16 11.39 -9.29
C ASP A 18 -19.33 11.06 -10.22
N THR A 19 -20.45 10.68 -9.62
CA THR A 19 -21.70 10.38 -10.29
C THR A 19 -22.88 10.84 -9.43
N SER A 20 -24.10 10.58 -9.86
CA SER A 20 -25.27 10.92 -9.06
C SER A 20 -26.45 10.00 -9.34
N LEU A 21 -27.30 9.85 -8.33
CA LEU A 21 -28.61 9.23 -8.46
C LEU A 21 -29.64 10.35 -8.56
N THR A 22 -30.34 10.44 -9.70
CA THR A 22 -31.43 11.38 -9.90
C THR A 22 -32.77 10.68 -9.79
N ILE A 23 -33.63 11.18 -8.90
CA ILE A 23 -35.03 10.75 -8.76
C ILE A 23 -35.90 11.86 -9.36
N GLN A 24 -36.71 11.51 -10.35
CA GLN A 24 -37.62 12.44 -11.02
C GLN A 24 -39.07 11.97 -10.92
N ALA A 25 -39.96 12.89 -10.55
CA ALA A 25 -41.41 12.71 -10.54
C ALA A 25 -42.08 13.90 -11.24
N GLY A 26 -42.48 13.72 -12.50
CA GLY A 26 -42.97 14.81 -13.35
C GLY A 26 -41.89 15.88 -13.57
N THR A 27 -42.17 17.12 -13.14
CA THR A 27 -41.23 18.26 -13.20
C THR A 27 -40.33 18.37 -11.97
N VAL A 28 -40.56 17.58 -10.92
CA VAL A 28 -39.77 17.61 -9.69
C VAL A 28 -38.59 16.65 -9.80
N SER A 29 -37.38 17.14 -9.54
CA SER A 29 -36.15 16.34 -9.55
C SER A 29 -35.36 16.52 -8.24
N LYS A 30 -34.76 15.42 -7.78
CA LYS A 30 -33.81 15.39 -6.66
C LYS A 30 -32.57 14.60 -7.07
N THR A 31 -31.40 15.16 -6.79
CA THR A 31 -30.12 14.53 -7.14
C THR A 31 -29.33 14.25 -5.86
N ILE A 32 -28.86 13.01 -5.73
CA ILE A 32 -27.98 12.56 -4.65
C ILE A 32 -26.58 12.39 -5.27
N PRO A 33 -25.58 13.17 -4.86
CA PRO A 33 -24.21 12.96 -5.33
C PRO A 33 -23.66 11.64 -4.77
N VAL A 34 -22.94 10.90 -5.60
CA VAL A 34 -22.31 9.63 -5.25
C VAL A 34 -20.87 9.66 -5.75
N ARG A 35 -19.92 9.28 -4.89
CA ARG A 35 -18.53 9.05 -5.30
C ARG A 35 -18.25 7.55 -5.30
N VAL A 36 -17.88 7.00 -6.45
CA VAL A 36 -17.41 5.62 -6.59
C VAL A 36 -15.90 5.62 -6.42
N LEU A 37 -15.40 4.96 -5.38
CA LEU A 37 -13.95 4.89 -5.15
C LEU A 37 -13.30 3.87 -6.10
N PRO A 38 -12.05 4.11 -6.56
CA PRO A 38 -11.27 3.10 -7.26
C PRO A 38 -11.14 1.81 -6.46
N PRO A 39 -11.04 0.64 -7.10
CA PRO A 39 -10.65 -0.57 -6.41
C PRO A 39 -9.30 -0.36 -5.72
N ILE A 40 -9.26 -0.61 -4.42
CA ILE A 40 -8.01 -0.60 -3.66
C ILE A 40 -7.09 -1.67 -4.25
N LYS A 41 -5.93 -1.23 -4.74
CA LYS A 41 -4.88 -2.06 -5.32
C LYS A 41 -3.63 -1.93 -4.47
N ASN A 42 -3.05 -3.07 -4.08
CA ASN A 42 -1.72 -3.08 -3.49
C ASN A 42 -0.67 -2.82 -4.59
N MET A 43 0.02 -1.70 -4.47
CA MET A 43 1.13 -1.27 -5.32
C MET A 43 2.49 -1.73 -4.76
N TRP A 44 2.53 -2.52 -3.69
CA TRP A 44 3.78 -3.10 -3.23
C TRP A 44 4.43 -3.96 -4.32
N LEU A 45 5.74 -3.80 -4.52
CA LEU A 45 6.48 -4.55 -5.53
C LEU A 45 7.07 -5.81 -4.90
N LYS A 46 6.91 -6.93 -5.59
CA LYS A 46 7.50 -8.20 -5.19
C LYS A 46 9.02 -8.08 -5.05
N ILE A 47 9.54 -8.48 -3.90
CA ILE A 47 10.98 -8.61 -3.65
C ILE A 47 11.45 -10.04 -3.97
N PRO A 48 12.71 -10.26 -4.36
CA PRO A 48 13.23 -11.60 -4.56
C PRO A 48 13.35 -12.35 -3.22
N ASN A 49 13.23 -13.67 -3.26
CA ASN A 49 13.69 -14.52 -2.16
C ASN A 49 15.22 -14.44 -2.06
N GLY A 50 15.77 -14.50 -0.86
CA GLY A 50 17.22 -14.55 -0.69
C GLY A 50 17.67 -14.31 0.74
N THR A 51 18.98 -14.45 0.96
CA THR A 51 19.61 -14.16 2.24
C THR A 51 20.60 -13.01 2.06
N GLN A 52 20.44 -11.95 2.87
CA GLN A 52 21.34 -10.80 2.91
C GLN A 52 21.85 -10.64 4.33
N HIS A 53 23.18 -10.58 4.49
CA HIS A 53 23.83 -10.27 5.77
C HIS A 53 23.25 -11.04 6.97
N GLY A 54 23.02 -12.34 6.84
CA GLY A 54 22.49 -13.18 7.94
C GLY A 54 20.96 -13.20 8.09
N VAL A 55 20.22 -12.47 7.25
CA VAL A 55 18.75 -12.41 7.24
C VAL A 55 18.20 -13.03 5.97
N THR A 56 17.26 -13.97 6.10
CA THR A 56 16.58 -14.63 4.99
C THR A 56 15.19 -14.05 4.80
N PHE A 57 14.87 -13.70 3.56
CA PHE A 57 13.59 -13.16 3.12
C PHE A 57 12.92 -14.17 2.19
N THR A 58 11.70 -14.59 2.53
CA THR A 58 10.91 -15.56 1.76
C THR A 58 9.52 -14.99 1.50
N VAL A 59 9.15 -14.86 0.23
CA VAL A 59 7.84 -14.39 -0.22
C VAL A 59 6.93 -15.59 -0.47
N ALA A 60 5.83 -15.65 0.28
CA ALA A 60 4.79 -16.66 0.15
C ALA A 60 3.87 -16.39 -1.05
N ALA A 61 3.03 -17.37 -1.41
CA ALA A 61 2.13 -17.28 -2.56
C ALA A 61 1.06 -16.19 -2.41
N ASP A 62 0.67 -15.86 -1.18
CA ASP A 62 -0.26 -14.78 -0.86
C ASP A 62 0.41 -13.40 -0.83
N GLY A 63 1.73 -13.33 -1.05
CA GLY A 63 2.54 -12.11 -0.99
C GLY A 63 3.06 -11.75 0.42
N GLY A 64 2.78 -12.57 1.43
CA GLY A 64 3.39 -12.41 2.75
C GLY A 64 4.91 -12.56 2.68
N ILE A 65 5.64 -11.72 3.41
CA ILE A 65 7.11 -11.72 3.42
C ILE A 65 7.58 -12.24 4.77
N HIS A 66 8.06 -13.47 4.81
CA HIS A 66 8.69 -14.05 5.98
C HIS A 66 10.15 -13.60 6.08
N VAL A 67 10.52 -13.02 7.20
CA VAL A 67 11.84 -12.46 7.48
C VAL A 67 12.40 -13.13 8.71
N LYS A 68 13.58 -13.75 8.56
CA LYS A 68 14.19 -14.55 9.61
C LYS A 68 15.70 -14.39 9.67
N GLY A 69 16.23 -14.14 10.86
CA GLY A 69 17.66 -14.10 11.13
C GLY A 69 18.10 -12.85 11.88
N THR A 70 19.40 -12.61 11.92
CA THR A 70 20.01 -11.45 12.59
C THR A 70 20.87 -10.72 11.57
N SER A 71 20.65 -9.42 11.39
CA SER A 71 21.49 -8.63 10.50
C SER A 71 22.91 -8.54 11.04
N THR A 72 23.88 -8.93 10.21
CA THR A 72 25.33 -8.80 10.43
C THR A 72 25.93 -7.73 9.53
N SER A 73 25.10 -6.83 9.00
CA SER A 73 25.51 -5.81 8.04
C SER A 73 26.42 -4.76 8.70
N SER A 74 27.49 -4.35 8.00
CA SER A 74 28.39 -3.30 8.49
C SER A 74 27.77 -1.90 8.45
N ILE A 75 26.70 -1.72 7.67
CA ILE A 75 25.98 -0.44 7.53
C ILE A 75 24.76 -0.34 8.45
N GLY A 76 24.61 -1.28 9.39
CA GLY A 76 23.58 -1.24 10.41
C GLY A 76 22.27 -1.96 10.08
N ARG A 77 22.07 -2.42 8.84
CA ARG A 77 20.88 -3.21 8.45
C ARG A 77 21.08 -4.08 7.21
N ALA A 78 20.29 -5.14 7.09
CA ALA A 78 20.19 -6.00 5.92
C ALA A 78 18.92 -5.65 5.12
N ASP A 79 19.07 -5.25 3.86
CA ASP A 79 17.96 -4.86 3.00
C ASP A 79 17.72 -5.88 1.88
N GLN A 80 16.46 -6.20 1.60
CA GLN A 80 16.02 -6.92 0.40
C GLN A 80 14.94 -6.11 -0.31
N GLY A 81 15.06 -5.95 -1.63
CA GLY A 81 14.24 -5.03 -2.39
C GLY A 81 13.82 -5.52 -3.76
N SER A 82 12.76 -4.94 -4.30
CA SER A 82 12.40 -5.09 -5.71
C SER A 82 13.51 -4.52 -6.59
N THR A 83 13.75 -5.15 -7.74
CA THR A 83 14.84 -4.76 -8.66
C THR A 83 14.42 -3.64 -9.62
N ASP A 84 13.14 -3.60 -9.96
CA ASP A 84 12.65 -2.77 -11.05
C ASP A 84 12.18 -1.40 -10.54
N ASN A 85 12.51 -0.36 -11.31
CA ASN A 85 11.97 0.97 -11.11
C ASN A 85 10.60 1.05 -11.79
N THR A 86 9.54 0.97 -10.99
CA THR A 86 8.17 1.03 -11.51
C THR A 86 7.69 2.49 -11.58
N PRO A 87 6.94 2.92 -12.60
CA PRO A 87 6.36 4.26 -12.62
C PRO A 87 5.49 4.56 -11.40
N LEU A 88 5.68 5.75 -10.83
CA LEU A 88 4.87 6.30 -9.73
C LEU A 88 4.37 7.69 -10.14
N PRO A 89 3.10 7.83 -10.54
CA PRO A 89 2.52 9.13 -10.86
C PRO A 89 2.58 10.11 -9.68
N ALA A 90 2.54 11.41 -9.97
CA ALA A 90 2.34 12.42 -8.94
C ALA A 90 1.03 12.14 -8.16
N GLY A 91 1.06 12.27 -6.85
CA GLY A 91 -0.08 11.94 -6.01
C GLY A 91 0.28 11.69 -4.55
N GLN A 92 -0.73 11.38 -3.76
CA GLN A 92 -0.58 10.97 -2.36
C GLN A 92 -0.65 9.44 -2.26
N TYR A 93 0.15 8.88 -1.37
CA TYR A 93 0.26 7.44 -1.14
C TYR A 93 0.38 7.13 0.34
N THR A 94 -0.06 5.95 0.72
CA THR A 94 0.09 5.39 2.06
C THR A 94 0.78 4.04 1.98
N LEU A 95 1.87 3.88 2.73
CA LEU A 95 2.53 2.59 2.99
C LEU A 95 2.08 2.10 4.37
N SER A 96 1.59 0.87 4.48
CA SER A 96 1.12 0.29 5.73
C SER A 96 1.43 -1.19 5.87
N THR A 97 1.25 -1.73 7.08
CA THR A 97 1.29 -3.17 7.38
C THR A 97 0.42 -3.46 8.60
N ALA A 98 -0.15 -4.66 8.72
CA ALA A 98 -0.95 -5.03 9.89
C ALA A 98 -0.11 -5.22 11.17
N ASN A 99 1.18 -5.55 11.00
CA ASN A 99 2.13 -5.77 12.07
C ASN A 99 3.54 -5.36 11.59
N LEU A 100 4.29 -4.72 12.48
CA LEU A 100 5.69 -4.38 12.24
C LEU A 100 6.50 -4.63 13.52
N PRO A 101 7.16 -5.80 13.64
CA PRO A 101 8.02 -6.10 14.78
C PRO A 101 9.20 -5.13 14.90
N ASP A 102 9.70 -4.97 16.12
CA ASP A 102 10.92 -4.20 16.38
C ASP A 102 12.10 -4.73 15.57
N GLY A 103 12.91 -3.79 15.05
CA GLY A 103 14.07 -4.10 14.20
C GLY A 103 13.73 -4.45 12.75
N ILE A 104 12.46 -4.41 12.34
CA ILE A 104 12.05 -4.52 10.93
C ILE A 104 11.59 -3.15 10.42
N ILE A 105 12.01 -2.80 9.21
CA ILE A 105 11.65 -1.57 8.53
C ILE A 105 11.05 -1.91 7.15
N LEU A 106 9.98 -1.22 6.78
CA LEU A 106 9.48 -1.20 5.40
C LEU A 106 9.78 0.17 4.80
N PHE A 107 10.24 0.21 3.55
CA PHE A 107 10.41 1.51 2.91
C PHE A 107 10.19 1.47 1.40
N VAL A 108 9.65 2.58 0.90
CA VAL A 108 9.54 2.86 -0.52
C VAL A 108 10.64 3.83 -0.89
N THR A 109 11.46 3.44 -1.86
CA THR A 109 12.45 4.32 -2.47
C THR A 109 11.78 5.02 -3.64
N VAL A 110 11.55 6.33 -3.56
CA VAL A 110 11.00 7.15 -4.66
C VAL A 110 12.16 7.84 -5.36
N ILE A 111 12.21 7.73 -6.69
CA ILE A 111 13.28 8.27 -7.52
C ILE A 111 12.68 9.29 -8.49
N THR A 112 13.11 10.54 -8.39
CA THR A 112 12.59 11.67 -9.15
C THR A 112 13.75 12.45 -9.75
N GLY A 113 13.85 12.50 -11.08
CA GLY A 113 14.95 13.20 -11.76
C GLY A 113 16.35 12.77 -11.30
N GLY A 114 16.53 11.50 -10.90
CA GLY A 114 17.78 10.96 -10.38
C GLY A 114 18.03 11.18 -8.88
N LYS A 115 17.16 11.92 -8.17
CA LYS A 115 17.20 12.07 -6.71
C LYS A 115 16.41 10.95 -6.04
N THR A 116 16.91 10.46 -4.92
CA THR A 116 16.29 9.37 -4.16
C THR A 116 15.73 9.88 -2.84
N GLU A 117 14.46 9.57 -2.57
CA GLU A 117 13.80 9.79 -1.29
C GLU A 117 13.34 8.47 -0.69
N TYR A 118 13.53 8.32 0.62
CA TYR A 118 13.09 7.13 1.35
C TYR A 118 11.84 7.46 2.15
N LYS A 119 10.75 6.75 1.87
CA LYS A 119 9.50 6.82 2.63
C LYS A 119 9.48 5.61 3.56
N VAL A 120 9.77 5.86 4.83
CA VAL A 120 10.10 4.83 5.82
C VAL A 120 8.90 4.60 6.73
N LEU A 121 8.57 3.33 6.93
CA LEU A 121 7.68 2.85 7.97
C LEU A 121 8.50 1.97 8.92
N ASP A 122 8.71 2.47 10.13
CA ASP A 122 9.39 1.77 11.22
C ASP A 122 8.51 1.77 12.48
N ASN A 123 8.84 0.91 13.44
CA ASN A 123 8.05 0.75 14.67
C ASN A 123 8.40 1.77 15.76
N GLN A 124 9.11 2.89 15.46
CA GLN A 124 9.60 3.80 16.51
C GLN A 124 8.47 4.49 17.30
N VAL A 125 7.24 4.50 16.78
CA VAL A 125 6.06 5.08 17.45
C VAL A 125 4.82 4.17 17.34
N HIS A 126 5.00 2.86 17.13
CA HIS A 126 3.89 1.94 16.82
C HIS A 126 3.00 2.38 15.66
N ASN A 127 3.59 3.13 14.73
CA ASN A 127 2.87 3.55 13.55
C ASN A 127 2.88 2.41 12.53
N LEU A 128 1.69 2.00 12.11
CA LEU A 128 1.49 0.94 11.13
C LEU A 128 1.21 1.50 9.73
N ALA A 129 1.24 2.82 9.55
CA ALA A 129 1.08 3.46 8.26
C ALA A 129 1.84 4.80 8.14
N VAL A 130 2.43 5.06 6.98
CA VAL A 130 3.04 6.36 6.65
C VAL A 130 2.43 6.89 5.36
N THR A 131 1.92 8.12 5.39
CA THR A 131 1.37 8.81 4.22
C THR A 131 2.37 9.82 3.70
N PHE A 132 2.59 9.83 2.38
CA PHE A 132 3.51 10.74 1.72
C PHE A 132 2.96 11.25 0.39
N THR A 133 3.46 12.41 -0.03
CA THR A 133 3.12 13.01 -1.32
C THR A 133 4.31 12.93 -2.26
N VAL A 134 4.04 12.58 -3.51
CA VAL A 134 4.97 12.62 -4.64
C VAL A 134 4.54 13.78 -5.52
N SER A 135 5.39 14.81 -5.66
CA SER A 135 5.05 16.07 -6.31
C SER A 135 4.99 16.00 -7.85
N GLU A 136 5.72 15.05 -8.44
CA GLU A 136 5.82 14.88 -9.89
C GLU A 136 6.03 13.41 -10.26
N ASN A 137 5.78 13.06 -11.53
CA ASN A 137 5.92 11.67 -11.98
C ASN A 137 7.35 11.16 -11.71
N SER A 138 7.41 10.03 -11.01
CA SER A 138 8.61 9.44 -10.46
C SER A 138 8.67 7.94 -10.79
N THR A 139 9.68 7.25 -10.28
CA THR A 139 9.68 5.78 -10.19
C THR A 139 9.86 5.33 -8.75
N TYR A 140 9.55 4.08 -8.43
CA TYR A 140 9.74 3.56 -7.08
C TYR A 140 10.20 2.10 -7.03
N GLN A 141 10.75 1.75 -5.86
CA GLN A 141 11.09 0.39 -5.42
C GLN A 141 10.57 0.15 -4.01
N CYS A 142 10.23 -1.10 -3.68
CA CYS A 142 9.81 -1.53 -2.36
C CYS A 142 10.91 -2.36 -1.69
N LYS A 143 11.16 -2.12 -0.39
CA LYS A 143 12.24 -2.75 0.35
C LYS A 143 11.81 -3.12 1.76
N VAL A 144 12.33 -4.25 2.23
CA VAL A 144 12.26 -4.69 3.62
C VAL A 144 13.66 -4.68 4.18
N GLY A 145 13.83 -4.01 5.32
CA GLY A 145 15.09 -3.92 6.06
C GLY A 145 14.97 -4.61 7.41
N VAL A 146 16.08 -5.16 7.88
CA VAL A 146 16.24 -5.64 9.26
C VAL A 146 17.45 -4.97 9.88
N ASP A 147 17.23 -4.20 10.93
CA ASP A 147 18.29 -3.52 11.67
C ASP A 147 19.20 -4.53 12.40
N ASN A 148 20.44 -4.13 12.62
CA ASN A 148 21.35 -4.85 13.50
C ASN A 148 20.79 -4.89 14.93
N GLY A 149 21.14 -5.94 15.66
CA GLY A 149 20.75 -6.12 17.05
C GLY A 149 20.25 -7.54 17.29
N GLY A 150 18.93 -7.69 17.39
CA GLY A 150 18.29 -8.96 17.74
C GLY A 150 17.92 -9.83 16.53
N PRO A 151 17.68 -11.14 16.75
CA PRO A 151 17.04 -11.98 15.75
C PRO A 151 15.59 -11.55 15.53
N VAL A 152 15.17 -11.56 14.27
CA VAL A 152 13.77 -11.45 13.86
C VAL A 152 13.29 -12.79 13.32
N ASP A 153 12.00 -13.09 13.52
CA ASP A 153 11.29 -14.22 12.93
C ASP A 153 9.81 -13.82 12.83
N ALA A 154 9.44 -13.26 11.68
CA ALA A 154 8.11 -12.70 11.50
C ALA A 154 7.69 -12.69 10.04
N THR A 155 6.38 -12.61 9.82
CA THR A 155 5.78 -12.42 8.50
C THR A 155 5.14 -11.05 8.42
N LEU A 156 5.43 -10.34 7.32
CA LEU A 156 4.95 -8.99 7.03
C LEU A 156 3.97 -9.02 5.87
N TYR A 157 3.00 -8.11 5.89
CA TYR A 157 2.00 -7.94 4.86
C TYR A 157 1.95 -6.47 4.41
N PRO A 158 2.97 -6.02 3.66
CA PRO A 158 3.06 -4.63 3.27
C PRO A 158 1.97 -4.27 2.24
N MET A 159 1.39 -3.09 2.42
CA MET A 159 0.40 -2.50 1.54
C MET A 159 0.87 -1.11 1.14
N LEU A 160 1.08 -0.88 -0.15
CA LEU A 160 1.27 0.46 -0.70
C LEU A 160 0.04 0.81 -1.53
N GLU A 161 -0.58 1.96 -1.29
CA GLU A 161 -1.80 2.35 -1.99
C GLU A 161 -1.89 3.86 -2.22
N THR A 162 -2.73 4.27 -3.15
CA THR A 162 -3.03 5.67 -3.42
C THR A 162 -3.95 6.26 -2.37
N GLY A 163 -3.73 7.53 -2.00
CA GLY A 163 -4.52 8.26 -1.02
C GLY A 163 -3.84 8.34 0.34
N SER A 164 -4.61 8.73 1.36
CA SER A 164 -4.17 8.89 2.75
C SER A 164 -4.63 7.78 3.68
N GLU A 165 -5.49 6.89 3.19
CA GLU A 165 -6.16 5.87 4.00
C GLU A 165 -5.42 4.54 3.86
N ALA A 166 -5.03 3.97 4.99
CA ALA A 166 -4.52 2.61 5.06
C ALA A 166 -5.67 1.61 5.12
N HIS A 167 -5.66 0.64 4.21
CA HIS A 167 -6.62 -0.45 4.16
C HIS A 167 -6.00 -1.78 4.60
N ALA A 168 -6.86 -2.75 4.86
CA ALA A 168 -6.43 -4.12 5.11
C ALA A 168 -5.66 -4.68 3.90
N TYR A 169 -4.67 -5.53 4.19
CA TYR A 169 -3.81 -6.13 3.19
C TYR A 169 -4.59 -6.81 2.06
N LYS A 170 -4.10 -6.61 0.85
CA LYS A 170 -4.43 -7.41 -0.33
C LYS A 170 -3.15 -7.91 -0.99
N PRO A 171 -3.14 -9.14 -1.53
CA PRO A 171 -2.02 -9.62 -2.33
C PRO A 171 -1.68 -8.64 -3.45
N TYR A 172 -0.39 -8.37 -3.62
CA TYR A 172 0.15 -7.65 -4.77
C TYR A 172 0.39 -8.62 -5.93
N ALA A 173 0.26 -8.12 -7.15
CA ALA A 173 0.42 -8.89 -8.39
C ALA A 173 1.84 -8.76 -8.95
#